data_AF-A0A8S2XRB1-F1
#
_entry.id   AF-A0A8S2XRB1-F1
#
_cell.length_a   1.000
_cell.length_b   1.000
_cell.length_c   1.000
_cell.angle_alpha   90.00
_cell.angle_beta   90.00
_cell.angle_gamma   90.00
#
_symmetry.space_group_name_H-M   'P 1'
#
loop_
_entity.id
_entity.type
_entity.pdbx_description
1 polymer ?
#
loop_
_entity_poly.entity_id
_entity_poly.type
_entity_poly.pdbx_seq_one_letter_code
_entity_poly.pdbx_strand_id
1 'polypeptide(L)'
;IIISTPTKLLEHLKDSTSALNLSTLELFILDEADILYSLGYANDMKKISKYLPSKSKSYQCFLISATLNDDITQLKELFLHN
;
A
#
# COMPACT_ATOMS: atom_id res chain seq x y z
N ILE A 1 -6.71 12.74 -5.38
CA ILE A 1 -6.01 12.37 -4.14
C ILE A 1 -6.97 11.53 -3.31
N ILE A 2 -6.53 10.36 -2.84
CA ILE A 2 -7.34 9.45 -2.02
C ILE A 2 -6.60 9.22 -0.71
N ILE A 3 -7.30 9.37 0.41
CA ILE A 3 -6.81 9.05 1.75
C ILE A 3 -7.77 8.01 2.30
N SER A 4 -7.25 6.86 2.74
CA SER A 4 -8.08 5.73 3.17
C SER A 4 -7.31 4.85 4.14
N THR A 5 -8.04 4.13 4.99
CA THR A 5 -7.50 2.98 5.70
C THR A 5 -7.31 1.79 4.74
N PRO A 6 -6.38 0.86 5.03
CA PRO A 6 -6.12 -0.31 4.19
C PRO A 6 -7.37 -1.11 3.85
N THR A 7 -8.19 -1.42 4.85
CA THR A 7 -9.40 -2.24 4.65
C THR A 7 -10.38 -1.57 3.70
N LYS A 8 -10.63 -0.26 3.87
CA LYS A 8 -11.59 0.45 3.01
C LYS A 8 -11.10 0.59 1.57
N LEU A 9 -9.80 0.83 1.39
CA LEU A 9 -9.18 0.86 0.07
C LEU A 9 -9.32 -0.50 -0.62
N LEU A 10 -9.04 -1.59 0.09
CA LEU A 10 -9.14 -2.94 -0.46
C LEU A 10 -10.57 -3.33 -0.85
N GLU A 11 -11.58 -2.90 -0.08
CA GLU A 11 -13.00 -3.09 -0.44
C GLU A 11 -13.29 -2.46 -1.82
N HIS A 12 -12.90 -1.20 -2.01
CA HIS A 12 -13.11 -0.51 -3.29
C HIS A 12 -12.33 -1.12 -4.45
N LEU A 13 -11.11 -1.63 -4.22
CA LEU A 13 -10.32 -2.29 -5.26
C LEU A 13 -10.86 -3.66 -5.67
N LYS A 14 -11.57 -4.35 -4.78
CA LYS A 14 -12.21 -5.64 -5.08
C LYS A 14 -13.55 -5.49 -5.77
N ASP A 15 -14.25 -4.38 -5.53
CA ASP A 15 -15.54 -4.11 -6.12
C ASP A 15 -15.40 -3.81 -7.62
N SER A 16 -15.84 -4.73 -8.47
CA SER A 16 -15.80 -4.58 -9.93
C SER A 16 -16.68 -3.43 -10.46
N THR A 17 -17.58 -2.90 -9.64
CA THR A 17 -18.40 -1.74 -9.98
C THR A 17 -17.76 -0.42 -9.55
N SER A 18 -16.68 -0.48 -8.76
CA SER A 18 -15.94 0.71 -8.35
C SER A 18 -15.25 1.35 -9.55
N ALA A 19 -15.33 2.68 -9.64
CA ALA A 19 -14.55 3.45 -10.61
C ALA A 19 -13.06 3.58 -10.21
N LEU A 20 -12.65 3.08 -9.05
CA LEU A 20 -11.28 3.19 -8.56
C LEU A 20 -10.35 2.22 -9.29
N ASN A 21 -9.40 2.77 -10.04
CA ASN A 21 -8.37 2.01 -10.73
C ASN A 21 -6.99 2.64 -10.47
N LEU A 22 -6.03 1.83 -10.00
CA LEU A 22 -4.68 2.29 -9.65
C LEU A 22 -3.65 2.11 -10.78
N SER A 23 -4.07 1.71 -11.98
CA SER A 23 -3.16 1.44 -13.11
C SER A 23 -2.38 2.67 -13.62
N THR A 24 -2.84 3.87 -13.27
CA THR A 24 -2.20 5.17 -13.57
C THR A 24 -1.70 5.88 -12.30
N LEU A 25 -1.54 5.16 -11.19
CA LEU A 25 -1.04 5.73 -9.94
C LEU A 25 0.43 6.13 -10.08
N GLU A 26 0.76 7.37 -9.76
CA GLU A 26 2.14 7.90 -9.78
C GLU A 26 2.78 7.96 -8.39
N LEU A 27 1.96 8.08 -7.33
CA LEU A 27 2.42 8.28 -5.97
C LEU A 27 1.63 7.43 -4.98
N PHE A 28 2.33 6.62 -4.19
CA PHE A 28 1.78 5.83 -3.09
C PHE A 28 2.49 6.18 -1.78
N ILE A 29 1.72 6.45 -0.72
CA ILE A 29 2.28 6.82 0.59
C ILE A 29 1.71 5.86 1.63
N LEU A 30 2.59 5.21 2.38
CA LEU A 30 2.26 4.52 3.62
C LEU A 30 2.73 5.40 4.76
N ASP A 31 1.77 5.91 5.54
CA ASP A 31 2.04 6.72 6.73
C ASP A 31 1.85 5.86 7.99
N GLU A 32 2.65 6.13 9.03
CA GLU A 32 2.66 5.39 10.30
C GLU A 32 2.69 3.86 10.10
N ALA A 33 3.65 3.37 9.29
CA ALA A 33 3.67 1.97 8.84
C ALA A 33 3.75 0.95 10.00
N ASP A 34 4.36 1.32 11.12
CA ASP A 34 4.45 0.51 12.34
C ASP A 34 3.10 0.39 13.04
N ILE A 35 2.32 1.47 13.07
CA ILE A 35 0.94 1.44 13.52
C ILE A 35 0.10 0.54 12.60
N LEU A 36 0.22 0.70 11.27
CA LEU A 36 -0.53 -0.14 10.31
C LEU A 36 -0.26 -1.63 10.52
N TYR A 37 0.99 -2.01 10.79
CA TYR A 37 1.34 -3.40 11.07
C TYR A 37 0.77 -3.86 12.41
N SER A 38 0.92 -3.05 13.48
CA SER A 38 0.40 -3.38 14.82
C SER A 38 -1.12 -3.58 14.85
N LEU A 39 -1.85 -2.90 13.96
CA LEU A 39 -3.30 -3.04 13.78
C LEU A 39 -3.70 -4.27 12.95
N GLY A 40 -2.73 -5.06 12.47
CA GLY A 40 -2.99 -6.29 11.73
C GLY A 40 -3.26 -6.10 10.24
N TYR A 41 -2.97 -4.94 9.66
CA TYR A 41 -3.27 -4.66 8.25
C TYR A 41 -2.29 -5.28 7.25
N ALA A 42 -1.27 -6.02 7.69
CA ALA A 42 -0.26 -6.64 6.82
C ALA A 42 -0.87 -7.46 5.66
N ASN A 43 -1.93 -8.24 5.95
CA ASN A 43 -2.60 -9.05 4.94
C ASN A 43 -3.38 -8.22 3.91
N ASP A 44 -3.99 -7.12 4.33
CA ASP A 44 -4.71 -6.22 3.42
C ASP A 44 -3.73 -5.43 2.55
N MET A 45 -2.60 -5.00 3.12
CA MET A 45 -1.51 -4.37 2.39
C MET A 45 -0.91 -5.29 1.33
N LYS A 46 -0.70 -6.58 1.67
CA LYS A 46 -0.26 -7.60 0.70
C LYS A 46 -1.25 -7.84 -0.43
N LYS A 47 -2.55 -7.61 -0.21
CA LYS A 47 -3.55 -7.69 -1.29
C LYS A 47 -3.55 -6.42 -2.12
N ILE A 48 -3.48 -5.25 -1.48
CA ILE A 48 -3.42 -3.94 -2.15
C ILE A 48 -2.21 -3.85 -3.09
N SER A 49 -1.04 -4.36 -2.69
CA SER A 49 0.16 -4.34 -3.54
C SER A 49 -0.02 -5.02 -4.90
N LYS A 50 -0.98 -5.94 -5.03
CA LYS A 50 -1.30 -6.60 -6.30
C LYS A 50 -2.11 -5.72 -7.27
N TYR A 51 -2.75 -4.67 -6.77
CA TYR A 51 -3.52 -3.72 -7.57
C TYR A 51 -2.68 -2.50 -7.98
N LEU A 52 -1.54 -2.27 -7.33
CA LEU A 52 -0.61 -1.21 -7.70
C LEU A 52 -0.01 -1.48 -9.09
N PRO A 53 0.43 -0.43 -9.82
CA PRO A 53 1.17 -0.63 -11.05
C PRO A 53 2.35 -1.58 -10.84
N SER A 54 2.64 -2.41 -11.83
CA SER A 54 3.80 -3.32 -11.80
C SER A 54 5.09 -2.52 -11.54
N LYS A 55 6.10 -3.12 -10.91
CA LYS A 55 7.41 -2.50 -10.67
C LYS A 55 8.08 -1.89 -11.92
N SER A 56 7.69 -2.32 -13.13
CA SER A 56 8.16 -1.77 -14.42
C SER A 56 7.44 -0.49 -14.85
N LYS A 57 6.31 -0.14 -14.23
CA LYS A 57 5.62 1.14 -14.37
C LYS A 57 5.98 1.98 -13.16
N SER A 58 6.80 3.00 -13.40
CA SER A 58 7.37 3.87 -12.37
C SER A 58 6.27 4.59 -11.57
N TYR A 59 5.93 4.07 -10.40
CA TYR A 59 5.22 4.82 -9.36
C TYR A 59 6.17 5.07 -8.21
N GLN A 60 6.16 6.26 -7.65
CA GLN A 60 6.96 6.58 -6.48
C GLN A 60 6.23 6.10 -5.22
N CYS A 61 6.97 5.45 -4.32
CA CYS A 61 6.44 5.00 -3.04
C CYS A 61 7.20 5.66 -1.89
N PHE A 62 6.47 6.25 -0.93
CA PHE A 62 7.01 6.68 0.36
C PHE A 62 6.47 5.75 1.45
N LEU A 63 7.36 5.29 2.33
CA LEU A 63 6.99 4.57 3.54
C LEU A 63 7.55 5.37 4.71
N ILE A 64 6.66 5.85 5.57
CA ILE A 64 6.94 6.68 6.73
C ILE A 64 6.59 5.84 7.96
N SER A 65 7.51 5.78 8.91
CA SER A 65 7.37 4.96 10.13
C SER A 65 8.21 5.58 11.24
N ALA A 66 7.72 5.57 12.48
CA ALA A 66 8.49 6.01 13.63
C ALA A 66 9.54 4.98 14.05
N THR A 67 9.27 3.70 13.83
CA THR A 67 10.17 2.58 14.15
C THR A 67 10.56 1.76 12.92
N LEU A 68 11.71 1.10 12.99
CA LEU A 68 12.21 0.16 11.97
C LEU A 68 12.50 -1.19 12.63
N ASN A 69 11.66 -2.18 12.35
CA ASN A 69 11.78 -3.55 12.82
C ASN A 69 11.60 -4.54 11.63
N ASP A 70 11.67 -5.84 11.92
CA ASP A 70 11.54 -6.88 10.88
C ASP A 70 10.16 -6.85 10.20
N ASP A 71 9.12 -6.45 10.92
CA ASP A 71 7.77 -6.31 10.38
C ASP A 71 7.67 -5.20 9.33
N ILE A 72 8.27 -4.03 9.61
CA ILE A 72 8.38 -2.94 8.63
C ILE A 72 9.25 -3.31 7.44
N THR A 73 10.28 -4.12 7.68
CA THR A 73 11.14 -4.61 6.61
C THR A 73 10.34 -5.41 5.57
N GLN A 74 9.34 -6.18 5.99
CA GLN A 74 8.44 -6.88 5.06
C GLN A 74 7.60 -5.91 4.21
N LEU A 75 7.08 -4.84 4.80
CA LEU A 75 6.34 -3.80 4.04
C LEU A 75 7.27 -3.07 3.05
N LYS A 76 8.52 -2.81 3.46
CA LYS A 76 9.54 -2.19 2.62
C LYS A 76 9.80 -3.02 1.36
N GLU A 77 10.03 -4.33 1.51
CA GLU A 77 10.27 -5.26 0.39
C GLU A 77 9.06 -5.41 -0.55
N LEU A 78 7.86 -5.23 0.00
CA LEU A 78 6.62 -5.33 -0.75
C LEU A 78 6.38 -4.11 -1.65
N PHE A 79 6.60 -2.91 -1.14
CA PHE A 79 6.20 -1.66 -1.81
C PHE A 79 7.34 -0.85 -2.40
N LEU A 80 8.51 -0.83 -1.75
CA LEU A 80 9.66 -0.06 -2.22
C LEU A 80 10.45 -0.86 -3.24
N HIS A 81 10.99 -0.14 -4.22
CA HIS A 81 11.82 -0.66 -5.29
C HIS A 81 12.90 0.38 -5.59
N ASN A 82 14.08 -0.09 -6.01
CA ASN A 82 15.21 0.75 -6.40
C ASN A 82 15.17 1.04 -7.89
#